data_AF-A0A956QLA8-F1
#
_entry.id   AF-A0A956QLA8-F1
#
_cell.length_a   1.000
_cell.length_b   1.000
_cell.length_c   1.000
_cell.angle_alpha   90.00
_cell.angle_beta   90.00
_cell.angle_gamma   90.00
#
_symmetry.space_group_name_H-M   'P 1'
#
loop_
_entity.id
_entity.type
_entity.pdbx_description
1 polymer ?
#
loop_
_entity_poly.entity_id
_entity_poly.type
_entity_poly.pdbx_seq_one_letter_code
_entity_poly.pdbx_strand_id
1 'polypeptide(L)'
;SVWLMQDAANVAVYLPRQLSGWEFAAFSGTIFLGLGLLFRMGGERVQQVVDEKNDVTDVRAATVIDFIYAVILYVFKFVSKMPMSTTWVFVGLLAGRELAMAVRNSGKEERTFKHAAMLIGKDLLYVTIGFVVALVLAGIINPAVAEALLG
;
A
#
# COMPACT_ATOMS: atom_id res chain seq x y z
N SER A 1 -0.47 -4.11 -20.17
CA SER A 1 -1.57 -3.11 -20.12
C SER A 1 -2.56 -3.33 -18.96
N VAL A 2 -2.20 -4.07 -17.89
CA VAL A 2 -3.10 -4.36 -16.75
C VAL A 2 -3.56 -3.10 -16.02
N TRP A 3 -2.68 -2.11 -15.88
CA TRP A 3 -2.94 -0.86 -15.18
C TRP A 3 -4.05 -0.01 -15.81
N LEU A 4 -4.07 0.09 -17.14
CA LEU A 4 -5.12 0.82 -17.85
C LEU A 4 -6.50 0.15 -17.66
N MET A 5 -6.51 -1.17 -17.63
CA MET A 5 -7.73 -1.95 -17.43
C MET A 5 -8.25 -1.83 -15.99
N GLN A 6 -7.35 -1.73 -15.01
CA GLN A 6 -7.68 -1.45 -13.62
C GLN A 6 -8.25 -0.03 -13.44
N ASP A 7 -7.64 0.99 -14.05
CA ASP A 7 -8.15 2.37 -13.98
C ASP A 7 -9.51 2.50 -14.66
N ALA A 8 -9.70 1.87 -15.83
CA ALA A 8 -10.99 1.85 -16.51
C ALA A 8 -12.07 1.11 -15.68
N ALA A 9 -11.72 0.00 -15.02
CA ALA A 9 -12.62 -0.73 -14.15
C ALA A 9 -13.05 0.10 -12.93
N ASN A 10 -12.13 0.87 -12.34
CA ASN A 10 -12.43 1.74 -11.21
C ASN A 10 -13.45 2.83 -11.56
N VAL A 11 -13.36 3.40 -12.77
CA VAL A 11 -14.37 4.38 -13.24
C VAL A 11 -15.68 3.68 -13.61
N ALA A 12 -15.62 2.50 -14.21
CA ALA A 12 -16.80 1.73 -14.62
C ALA A 12 -17.66 1.24 -13.44
N VAL A 13 -17.09 1.08 -12.24
CA VAL A 13 -17.84 0.72 -11.02
C VAL A 13 -18.88 1.78 -10.63
N TYR A 14 -18.65 3.05 -10.98
CA TYR A 14 -19.58 4.15 -10.72
C TYR A 14 -20.67 4.29 -11.78
N LEU A 15 -20.63 3.48 -12.84
CA LEU A 15 -21.55 3.55 -13.96
C LEU A 15 -22.78 2.66 -13.70
N PRO A 16 -24.00 3.10 -14.03
CA PRO A 16 -25.20 2.27 -13.88
C PRO A 16 -25.06 0.96 -14.67
N ARG A 17 -25.50 -0.16 -14.07
CA ARG A 17 -25.37 -1.51 -14.66
C ARG A 17 -26.12 -1.70 -15.98
N GLN A 18 -27.03 -0.80 -16.29
CA GLN A 18 -27.70 -0.69 -17.59
C GLN A 18 -27.44 0.72 -18.11
N LEU A 19 -26.83 0.80 -19.29
CA LEU A 19 -26.51 2.04 -19.96
C LEU A 19 -27.45 2.21 -21.14
N SER A 20 -28.09 3.37 -21.22
CA SER A 20 -28.71 3.80 -22.47
C SER A 20 -27.62 4.04 -23.53
N GLY A 21 -27.95 3.88 -24.81
CA GLY A 21 -26.96 4.05 -25.90
C GLY A 21 -26.29 5.43 -25.91
N TRP A 22 -26.97 6.45 -25.38
CA TRP A 22 -26.44 7.80 -25.23
C TRP A 22 -25.39 7.91 -24.11
N GLU A 23 -25.68 7.32 -22.94
CA GLU A 23 -24.74 7.30 -21.81
C GLU A 23 -23.48 6.50 -22.14
N PHE A 24 -23.62 5.40 -22.88
CA PHE A 24 -22.49 4.63 -23.36
C PHE A 24 -21.61 5.45 -24.31
N ALA A 25 -22.21 6.12 -25.30
CA ALA A 25 -21.49 6.94 -26.27
C ALA A 25 -20.76 8.12 -25.60
N ALA A 26 -21.40 8.78 -24.63
CA ALA A 26 -20.80 9.85 -23.85
C ALA A 26 -19.58 9.34 -23.05
N PHE A 27 -19.74 8.22 -22.32
CA PHE A 27 -18.66 7.63 -21.53
C PHE A 27 -17.48 7.19 -22.40
N SER A 28 -17.74 6.41 -23.45
CA SER A 28 -16.69 5.92 -24.35
C SER A 28 -16.00 7.07 -25.08
N GLY A 29 -16.75 8.10 -25.48
CA GLY A 29 -16.22 9.28 -26.15
C GLY A 29 -15.27 10.07 -25.26
N THR A 30 -15.63 10.31 -24.00
CA THR A 30 -14.77 10.99 -23.03
C THR A 30 -13.48 10.24 -22.76
N ILE A 31 -13.54 8.91 -22.55
CA ILE A 31 -12.34 8.10 -22.31
C ILE A 31 -11.44 8.08 -23.55
N PHE A 32 -12.01 7.91 -24.74
CA PHE A 32 -11.24 7.84 -25.99
C PHE A 32 -10.55 9.17 -26.32
N LEU A 33 -11.27 10.29 -26.19
CA LEU A 33 -10.70 11.63 -26.39
C LEU A 33 -9.67 11.98 -25.32
N GLY A 34 -9.93 11.62 -24.05
CA GLY A 34 -9.00 11.83 -22.95
C GLY A 34 -7.68 11.08 -23.15
N LEU A 35 -7.74 9.80 -23.52
CA LEU A 35 -6.56 9.00 -23.85
C LEU A 35 -5.83 9.52 -25.10
N GLY A 36 -6.58 9.93 -26.13
CA GLY A 36 -6.01 10.53 -27.33
C GLY A 36 -5.25 11.83 -27.06
N LEU A 37 -5.79 12.69 -26.19
CA LEU A 37 -5.10 13.92 -25.76
C LEU A 37 -3.87 13.62 -24.90
N LEU A 38 -3.96 12.66 -23.99
CA LEU A 38 -2.83 12.23 -23.15
C LEU A 38 -1.68 11.66 -24.00
N PHE A 39 -1.98 10.84 -25.00
CA PHE A 39 -0.96 10.35 -25.93
C PHE A 39 -0.39 11.46 -26.80
N ARG A 40 -1.21 12.44 -27.22
CA ARG A 40 -0.73 13.60 -28.00
C ARG A 40 0.17 14.53 -27.18
N MET A 41 -0.04 14.60 -25.86
CA MET A 41 0.76 15.44 -24.96
C MET A 41 2.12 14.82 -24.59
N GLY A 42 2.38 13.55 -24.93
CA GLY A 42 3.65 12.89 -24.65
C GLY A 42 3.87 12.70 -23.15
N GLY A 43 3.82 11.46 -22.66
CA GLY A 43 4.06 11.12 -21.25
C GLY A 43 5.51 11.32 -20.76
N GLU A 44 6.27 12.24 -21.35
CA GLU A 44 7.71 12.45 -21.09
C GLU A 44 8.01 12.80 -19.64
N ARG A 45 7.17 13.62 -18.98
CA ARG A 45 7.39 13.99 -17.57
C ARG A 45 7.31 12.80 -16.61
N VAL A 46 6.48 11.81 -16.92
CA VAL A 46 6.36 10.61 -16.09
C VAL A 46 7.51 9.65 -16.36
N GLN A 47 8.00 9.57 -17.60
CA GLN A 47 9.16 8.74 -17.93
C GLN A 47 10.44 9.23 -17.26
N GLN A 48 10.70 10.55 -17.25
CA GLN A 48 11.86 11.12 -16.54
C GLN A 48 11.85 10.83 -15.03
N VAL A 49 10.69 10.90 -14.38
CA VAL A 49 10.56 10.59 -12.93
C VAL A 49 10.77 9.10 -12.63
N VAL A 50 10.48 8.22 -13.59
CA VAL A 50 10.73 6.77 -13.45
C VAL A 50 12.20 6.45 -13.69
N ASP A 51 12.84 7.09 -14.67
CA ASP A 51 14.27 6.90 -14.95
C ASP A 51 15.16 7.44 -13.82
N GLU A 52 14.77 8.56 -13.19
CA GLU A 52 15.49 9.20 -12.09
C GLU A 52 15.41 8.40 -10.76
N LYS A 53 14.52 7.41 -10.66
CA LYS A 53 14.34 6.55 -9.48
C LYS A 53 15.02 5.17 -9.57
N ASN A 54 15.82 4.92 -10.61
CA ASN A 54 16.61 3.70 -10.74
C ASN A 54 17.99 3.79 -10.05
N ASP A 55 18.15 4.61 -9.01
CA ASP A 55 19.30 4.49 -8.12
C ASP A 55 19.06 3.34 -7.12
N VAL A 56 19.21 2.10 -7.63
CA VAL A 56 19.03 0.89 -6.85
C VAL A 56 20.26 0.66 -5.98
N THR A 57 20.32 1.38 -4.87
CA THR A 57 21.48 1.36 -3.96
C THR A 57 21.70 0.04 -3.23
N ASP A 58 20.75 -0.92 -3.21
CA ASP A 58 21.05 -2.32 -2.90
C ASP A 58 19.93 -3.35 -3.17
N VAL A 59 19.93 -3.98 -4.35
CA VAL A 59 18.99 -5.07 -4.72
C VAL A 59 19.10 -6.27 -3.78
N ARG A 60 20.30 -6.55 -3.26
CA ARG A 60 20.58 -7.77 -2.49
C ARG A 60 19.94 -7.73 -1.10
N ALA A 61 19.91 -6.58 -0.45
CA ALA A 61 19.24 -6.44 0.84
C ALA A 61 17.71 -6.48 0.67
N ALA A 62 17.18 -5.86 -0.37
CA ALA A 62 15.75 -5.85 -0.67
C ALA A 62 15.20 -7.27 -0.91
N THR A 63 15.93 -8.09 -1.66
CA THR A 63 15.54 -9.48 -1.97
C THR A 63 15.53 -10.40 -0.73
N VAL A 64 16.45 -10.22 0.21
CA VAL A 64 16.46 -10.99 1.47
C VAL A 64 15.26 -10.64 2.34
N ILE A 65 14.90 -9.36 2.42
CA ILE A 65 13.76 -8.89 3.20
C ILE A 65 12.45 -9.39 2.57
N ASP A 66 12.32 -9.30 1.25
CA ASP A 66 11.16 -9.82 0.51
C ASP A 66 11.03 -11.35 0.63
N PHE A 67 12.15 -12.07 0.64
CA PHE A 67 12.16 -13.52 0.88
C PHE A 67 11.69 -13.89 2.29
N ILE A 68 12.16 -13.19 3.32
CA ILE A 68 11.68 -13.40 4.71
C ILE A 68 10.18 -13.08 4.81
N TYR A 69 9.72 -12.02 4.15
CA TYR A 69 8.30 -11.67 4.08
C TYR A 69 7.45 -12.77 3.43
N ALA A 70 7.90 -13.30 2.29
CA ALA A 70 7.24 -14.40 1.60
C ALA A 70 7.11 -15.65 2.48
N VAL A 71 8.15 -15.97 3.27
CA VAL A 71 8.12 -17.08 4.24
C VAL A 71 7.10 -16.82 5.36
N ILE A 72 7.09 -15.63 5.95
CA ILE A 72 6.11 -15.25 7.00
C ILE A 72 4.68 -15.37 6.46
N LEU A 73 4.41 -14.80 5.28
CA LEU A 73 3.11 -14.89 4.64
C LEU A 73 2.71 -16.33 4.32
N TYR A 74 3.64 -17.17 3.85
CA TYR A 74 3.38 -18.57 3.56
C TYR A 74 2.94 -19.33 4.83
N VAL A 75 3.64 -19.14 5.95
CA VAL A 75 3.28 -19.75 7.23
C VAL A 75 1.88 -19.30 7.68
N PHE A 76 1.62 -18.00 7.70
CA PHE A 76 0.32 -17.50 8.15
C PHE A 76 -0.84 -17.84 7.20
N LYS A 77 -0.57 -18.06 5.90
CA LYS A 77 -1.59 -18.37 4.90
C LYS A 77 -1.93 -19.86 4.82
N PHE A 78 -0.92 -20.74 4.92
CA PHE A 78 -1.10 -22.17 4.69
C PHE A 78 -1.08 -23.01 5.97
N VAL A 79 -0.41 -22.55 7.03
CA VAL A 79 -0.26 -23.31 8.28
C VAL A 79 -1.23 -22.82 9.36
N SER A 80 -1.51 -21.51 9.41
CA SER A 80 -2.36 -20.92 10.43
C SER A 80 -3.82 -20.78 9.96
N LYS A 81 -4.77 -21.22 10.79
CA LYS A 81 -6.23 -21.03 10.59
C LYS A 81 -6.74 -19.66 11.10
N MET A 82 -5.88 -18.87 11.75
CA MET A 82 -6.24 -17.57 12.31
C MET A 82 -6.24 -16.50 11.21
N PRO A 83 -7.26 -15.64 11.12
CA PRO A 83 -7.30 -14.56 10.14
C PRO A 83 -6.11 -13.60 10.35
N MET A 84 -5.42 -13.27 9.27
CA MET A 84 -4.15 -12.55 9.31
C MET A 84 -4.39 -11.04 9.43
N SER A 85 -3.69 -10.37 10.35
CA SER A 85 -3.67 -8.90 10.36
C SER A 85 -2.56 -8.38 9.44
N THR A 86 -2.91 -8.18 8.17
CA THR A 86 -2.00 -7.70 7.12
C THR A 86 -1.35 -6.36 7.48
N THR A 87 -2.00 -5.52 8.28
CA THR A 87 -1.44 -4.25 8.78
C THR A 87 -0.27 -4.47 9.75
N TRP A 88 -0.42 -5.35 10.76
CA TRP A 88 0.63 -5.58 11.74
C TRP A 88 1.83 -6.31 11.12
N VAL A 89 1.58 -7.22 10.19
CA VAL A 89 2.64 -7.89 9.43
C VAL A 89 3.40 -6.87 8.57
N PHE A 90 2.69 -5.94 7.93
CA PHE A 90 3.32 -4.90 7.10
C PHE A 90 4.16 -3.91 7.93
N VAL A 91 3.64 -3.41 9.05
CA VAL A 91 4.39 -2.53 9.96
C VAL A 91 5.63 -3.23 10.52
N GLY A 92 5.50 -4.50 10.91
CA GLY A 92 6.63 -5.31 11.36
C GLY A 92 7.72 -5.48 10.29
N LEU A 93 7.34 -5.63 9.02
CA LEU A 93 8.28 -5.72 7.91
C LEU A 93 9.01 -4.39 7.68
N LEU A 94 8.28 -3.27 7.66
CA LEU A 94 8.88 -1.94 7.51
C LEU A 94 9.89 -1.65 8.63
N ALA A 95 9.52 -2.00 9.86
CA ALA A 95 10.40 -1.90 11.02
C ALA A 95 11.64 -2.81 10.90
N GLY A 96 11.46 -4.06 10.47
CA GLY A 96 12.56 -5.00 10.25
C GLY A 96 13.55 -4.52 9.19
N ARG A 97 13.08 -3.92 8.09
CA ARG A 97 13.92 -3.31 7.07
C ARG A 97 14.75 -2.16 7.64
N GLU A 98 14.10 -1.26 8.38
CA GLU A 98 14.76 -0.07 8.95
C GLU A 98 15.83 -0.47 9.98
N LEU A 99 15.56 -1.48 10.81
CA LEU A 99 16.55 -2.06 11.73
C LEU A 99 17.70 -2.74 10.97
N ALA A 100 17.41 -3.51 9.92
CA ALA A 100 18.43 -4.20 9.14
C ALA A 100 19.39 -3.21 8.45
N MET A 101 18.87 -2.10 7.90
CA MET A 101 19.68 -1.03 7.33
C MET A 101 20.51 -0.31 8.41
N ALA A 102 19.93 -0.05 9.58
CA ALA A 102 20.64 0.58 10.69
C ALA A 102 21.79 -0.29 11.22
N VAL A 103 21.57 -1.61 11.37
CA VAL A 103 22.61 -2.57 11.78
C VAL A 103 23.72 -2.67 10.73
N ARG A 104 23.37 -2.70 9.44
CA ARG A 104 24.36 -2.76 8.35
C ARG A 104 25.23 -1.50 8.25
N ASN A 105 24.68 -0.32 8.51
CA ASN A 105 25.40 0.95 8.47
C ASN A 105 26.15 1.30 9.76
N SER A 106 26.08 0.44 10.79
CA SER A 106 26.70 0.66 12.11
C SER A 106 28.24 0.72 12.10
N GLY A 107 28.89 0.48 10.96
CA GLY A 107 30.34 0.66 10.81
C GLY A 107 30.82 2.12 10.74
N LYS A 108 29.93 3.12 10.65
CA LYS A 108 30.33 4.54 10.56
C LYS A 108 29.70 5.50 11.57
N GLU A 109 28.60 5.16 12.26
CA GLU A 109 28.01 6.05 13.27
C GLU A 109 27.03 5.29 14.21
N GLU A 110 27.31 5.23 15.51
CA GLU A 110 26.41 4.67 16.53
C GLU A 110 25.05 5.41 16.64
N ARG A 111 24.91 6.57 15.97
CA ARG A 111 23.69 7.39 15.97
C ARG A 111 22.56 6.81 15.11
N THR A 112 22.85 5.87 14.21
CA THR A 112 21.88 5.33 13.24
C THR A 112 20.86 4.38 13.87
N PHE A 113 21.27 3.52 14.83
CA PHE A 113 20.35 2.54 15.43
C PHE A 113 19.28 3.18 16.31
N LYS A 114 19.67 4.14 17.17
CA LYS A 114 18.71 4.89 18.01
C LYS A 114 17.72 5.69 17.16
N HIS A 115 18.17 6.25 16.04
CA HIS A 115 17.30 6.98 15.12
C HIS A 115 16.29 6.05 14.43
N ALA A 116 16.74 4.91 13.91
CA ALA A 116 15.86 3.89 13.32
C ALA A 116 14.83 3.37 14.34
N ALA A 117 15.25 3.06 15.56
CA ALA A 117 14.33 2.61 16.62
C ALA A 117 13.28 3.68 16.99
N MET A 118 13.67 4.97 17.02
CA MET A 118 12.75 6.07 17.26
C MET A 118 11.73 6.24 16.12
N LEU A 119 12.17 6.12 14.86
CA LEU A 119 11.28 6.17 13.69
C LEU A 119 10.25 5.05 13.72
N ILE A 120 10.70 3.81 13.98
CA ILE A 120 9.82 2.64 14.10
C ILE A 120 8.81 2.83 15.22
N GLY A 121 9.24 3.31 16.38
CA GLY A 121 8.35 3.56 17.52
C GLY A 121 7.27 4.59 17.18
N LYS A 122 7.63 5.65 16.44
CA LYS A 122 6.69 6.68 15.99
C LYS A 122 5.67 6.11 15.00
N ASP A 123 6.11 5.29 14.05
CA ASP A 123 5.24 4.69 13.03
C ASP A 123 4.27 3.68 13.66
N LEU A 124 4.75 2.87 14.60
CA LEU A 124 3.93 1.95 15.38
C LEU A 124 2.86 2.71 16.17
N LEU A 125 3.24 3.83 16.80
CA LEU A 125 2.32 4.66 17.57
C LEU A 125 1.22 5.26 16.68
N TYR A 126 1.57 5.79 15.51
CA TYR A 126 0.58 6.33 14.58
C TYR A 126 -0.39 5.26 14.05
N VAL A 127 0.10 4.08 13.68
CA VAL A 127 -0.77 2.98 13.23
C VAL A 127 -1.70 2.51 14.35
N THR A 128 -1.18 2.43 15.58
CA THR A 128 -1.98 2.04 16.75
C THR A 128 -3.07 3.06 17.05
N ILE A 129 -2.77 4.36 17.00
CA ILE A 129 -3.77 5.42 17.17
C ILE A 129 -4.83 5.33 16.08
N GLY A 130 -4.43 5.19 14.82
CA GLY A 130 -5.37 5.05 13.69
C GLY A 130 -6.29 3.84 13.86
N PHE A 131 -5.77 2.71 14.34
CA PHE A 131 -6.55 1.52 14.65
C PHE A 131 -7.55 1.76 15.78
N VAL A 132 -7.14 2.41 16.88
CA VAL A 132 -8.05 2.73 17.99
C VAL A 132 -9.16 3.68 17.53
N VAL A 133 -8.83 4.71 16.75
CA VAL A 133 -9.84 5.63 16.19
C VAL A 133 -10.82 4.89 15.28
N ALA A 134 -10.33 3.97 14.45
CA ALA A 134 -11.18 3.15 13.59
C ALA A 134 -12.14 2.26 14.40
N LEU A 135 -11.67 1.65 15.51
CA LEU A 135 -12.52 0.87 16.40
C LEU A 135 -13.59 1.72 17.08
N VAL A 136 -13.22 2.92 17.56
CA VAL A 136 -14.17 3.86 18.20
C VAL A 136 -15.25 4.29 17.19
N LEU A 137 -14.87 4.67 15.98
CA LEU A 137 -15.83 5.03 14.93
C LEU A 137 -16.71 3.85 14.53
N ALA A 138 -16.15 2.66 14.38
CA ALA A 138 -16.90 1.46 14.07
C ALA A 138 -17.92 1.11 15.17
N GLY A 139 -17.55 1.27 16.44
CA GLY A 139 -18.46 1.11 17.58
C GLY A 139 -19.57 2.16 17.60
N ILE A 140 -19.28 3.42 17.30
CA ILE A 140 -20.31 4.47 17.23
C ILE A 140 -21.32 4.21 16.11
N ILE A 141 -20.83 3.77 14.94
CA ILE A 141 -21.66 3.58 13.74
C ILE A 141 -22.46 2.27 13.81
N ASN A 142 -21.89 1.21 14.38
CA ASN A 142 -22.52 -0.11 14.41
C ASN A 142 -22.72 -0.61 15.85
N PRO A 143 -23.97 -0.68 16.34
CA PRO A 143 -24.26 -1.12 17.71
C PRO A 143 -23.82 -2.58 17.97
N ALA A 144 -23.81 -3.46 16.96
CA ALA A 144 -23.31 -4.82 17.12
C ALA A 144 -21.78 -4.87 17.32
N VAL A 145 -21.04 -3.90 16.77
CA VAL A 145 -19.59 -3.76 17.00
C VAL A 145 -19.34 -3.14 18.37
N ALA A 146 -20.18 -2.20 18.81
CA ALA A 146 -20.10 -1.63 20.16
C ALA A 146 -20.30 -2.70 21.25
N GLU A 147 -21.32 -3.55 21.09
CA GLU A 147 -21.65 -4.63 22.01
C GLU A 147 -20.53 -5.67 22.05
N ALA A 148 -19.98 -6.05 20.88
CA ALA A 148 -18.83 -6.95 20.81
C ALA A 148 -17.53 -6.36 21.41
N LEU A 149 -17.39 -5.04 21.48
CA LEU A 149 -16.22 -4.36 22.04
C LEU A 149 -16.35 -4.06 23.55
N LEU A 150 -17.56 -3.80 24.04
CA LEU A 150 -17.83 -3.40 25.42
C LEU A 150 -18.32 -4.55 26.32
N GLY A 151 -18.74 -5.68 25.74
CA GLY A 151 -19.22 -6.87 26.46
C GLY A 151 -20.73 -6.90 26.58
#